data_AF-A0A9D5SVP7-F1
#
_entry.id   AF-A0A9D5SVP7-F1
#
_cell.length_a   1.000
_cell.length_b   1.000
_cell.length_c   1.000
_cell.angle_alpha   90.00
_cell.angle_beta   90.00
_cell.angle_gamma   90.00
#
_symmetry.space_group_name_H-M   'P 1'
#
loop_
_entity.id
_entity.type
_entity.pdbx_description
1 polymer ?
#
loop_
_entity_poly.entity_id
_entity_poly.type
_entity_poly.pdbx_seq_one_letter_code
_entity_poly.pdbx_strand_id
1 'polypeptide(L)'
;MDYALLLSRFLDSDGRLVSFPSKRKMKIYALYYLASKIPAGVRFSEPELGALLDRWHLFHDPATLRRELYNHRFIDRERDGSAYWLEPQPPTREDMERRYGAGVLD
;
A
#
# COMPACT_ATOMS: atom_id res chain seq x y z
N MET A 1 5.42 -10.27 9.42
CA MET A 1 5.99 -9.03 10.01
C MET A 1 4.82 -8.13 10.34
N ASP A 2 4.76 -7.60 11.57
CA ASP A 2 3.69 -6.67 11.96
C ASP A 2 4.07 -5.25 11.53
N TYR A 3 3.56 -4.84 10.36
CA TYR A 3 3.82 -3.50 9.83
C TYR A 3 3.16 -2.40 10.64
N ALA A 4 2.08 -2.69 11.39
CA ALA A 4 1.43 -1.69 12.22
C ALA A 4 2.36 -1.24 13.36
N LEU A 5 3.10 -2.17 13.98
CA LEU A 5 4.10 -1.84 15.00
C LEU A 5 5.21 -0.94 14.46
N LEU A 6 5.73 -1.25 13.26
CA LEU A 6 6.76 -0.46 12.59
C LEU A 6 6.27 0.95 12.22
N LEU A 7 4.97 1.10 11.99
CA LEU A 7 4.29 2.34 11.61
C LEU A 7 3.64 3.06 12.80
N SER A 8 3.87 2.66 14.04
CA SER A 8 3.20 3.22 15.24
C SER A 8 3.15 4.75 15.30
N ARG A 9 4.18 5.45 14.80
CA ARG A 9 4.23 6.93 14.76
C ARG A 9 3.41 7.57 13.63
N PHE A 10 2.88 6.76 12.72
CA PHE A 10 2.09 7.17 11.56
C PHE A 10 0.63 6.71 11.65
N LEU A 11 0.25 5.96 12.69
CA LEU A 11 -1.11 5.45 12.87
C LEU A 11 -1.81 6.21 14.00
N ASP A 12 -3.11 6.49 13.82
CA ASP A 12 -3.99 6.92 14.90
C ASP A 12 -4.44 5.72 15.77
N SER A 13 -5.30 5.98 16.77
CA SER A 13 -5.84 4.94 17.64
C SER A 13 -6.71 3.91 16.92
N ASP A 14 -7.24 4.25 15.74
CA ASP A 14 -8.05 3.37 14.89
C ASP A 14 -7.18 2.58 13.89
N GLY A 15 -5.87 2.81 13.88
CA GLY A 15 -4.94 2.19 12.93
C GLY A 15 -5.00 2.82 11.53
N ARG A 16 -5.43 4.08 11.39
CA ARG A 16 -5.42 4.80 10.12
C ARG A 16 -4.14 5.60 9.97
N LEU A 17 -3.59 5.63 8.75
CA LEU A 17 -2.43 6.46 8.43
C LEU A 17 -2.77 7.94 8.53
N VAL A 18 -2.17 8.64 9.51
CA VAL A 18 -2.35 10.09 9.68
C VAL A 18 -1.53 10.90 8.67
N SER A 19 -0.46 10.31 8.13
CA SER A 19 0.36 10.89 7.07
C SER A 19 1.06 9.79 6.27
N PHE A 20 1.42 10.09 5.02
CA PHE A 20 2.20 9.17 4.19
C PHE A 20 3.70 9.40 4.40
N PRO A 21 4.49 8.39 4.81
CA PRO A 21 5.90 8.58 5.11
C PRO A 21 6.72 9.01 3.88
N SER A 22 7.65 9.95 4.09
CA SER A 22 8.59 10.39 3.06
C SER A 22 9.81 9.47 2.91
N LYS A 23 10.25 8.83 4.00
CA LYS A 23 11.37 7.88 3.99
C LYS A 23 10.98 6.60 3.27
N ARG A 24 11.80 6.16 2.30
CA ARG A 24 11.53 4.99 1.45
C ARG A 24 11.16 3.71 2.22
N LYS A 25 11.93 3.33 3.23
CA LYS A 25 11.64 2.16 4.10
C LYS A 25 10.22 2.25 4.70
N MET A 26 9.93 3.37 5.34
CA MET A 26 8.63 3.61 5.97
C MET A 26 7.49 3.67 4.96
N LYS A 27 7.75 4.22 3.78
CA LYS A 27 6.79 4.23 2.67
C LYS A 27 6.44 2.80 2.25
N ILE A 28 7.45 1.93 2.05
CA ILE A 28 7.21 0.53 1.66
C ILE A 28 6.43 -0.20 2.77
N TYR A 29 6.73 0.03 4.04
CA TYR A 29 5.92 -0.51 5.14
C TYR A 29 4.47 -0.02 5.12
N ALA A 30 4.24 1.28 4.85
CA ALA A 30 2.89 1.82 4.71
C ALA A 30 2.13 1.16 3.53
N LEU A 31 2.82 0.87 2.43
CA LEU A 31 2.23 0.16 1.30
C LEU A 31 1.91 -1.30 1.62
N TYR A 32 2.81 -2.04 2.30
CA TYR A 32 2.51 -3.38 2.82
C TYR A 32 1.30 -3.36 3.76
N TYR A 33 1.24 -2.38 4.66
CA TYR A 33 0.14 -2.19 5.59
C TYR A 33 -1.20 -1.99 4.85
N LEU A 34 -1.24 -1.07 3.89
CA LEU A 34 -2.45 -0.80 3.11
C LEU A 34 -2.86 -1.98 2.23
N ALA A 35 -1.89 -2.65 1.58
CA ALA A 35 -2.16 -3.84 0.77
C ALA A 35 -2.80 -4.95 1.60
N SER A 36 -2.41 -5.12 2.88
CA SER A 36 -3.03 -6.08 3.80
C SER A 36 -4.50 -5.80 4.10
N LYS A 37 -5.01 -4.61 3.77
CA LYS A 37 -6.42 -4.24 3.93
C LYS A 37 -7.26 -4.49 2.68
N ILE A 38 -6.62 -4.90 1.58
CA ILE A 38 -7.29 -5.19 0.31
C ILE A 38 -7.65 -6.68 0.26
N PRO A 39 -8.94 -7.03 0.13
CA PRO A 39 -9.37 -8.42 -0.05
C PRO A 39 -8.76 -9.06 -1.31
N ALA A 40 -8.21 -10.26 -1.14
CA ALA A 40 -7.69 -11.05 -2.26
C ALA A 40 -8.82 -11.53 -3.19
N GLY A 41 -8.54 -11.59 -4.49
CA GLY A 41 -9.48 -12.11 -5.50
C GLY A 41 -10.67 -11.19 -5.82
N VAL A 42 -10.75 -10.01 -5.20
CA VAL A 42 -11.79 -9.01 -5.47
C VAL A 42 -11.27 -7.97 -6.47
N ARG A 43 -12.10 -7.66 -7.47
CA ARG A 43 -11.87 -6.52 -8.36
C ARG A 43 -12.65 -5.30 -7.87
N PHE A 44 -11.99 -4.16 -7.93
CA PHE A 44 -12.53 -2.87 -7.54
C PHE A 44 -12.47 -1.94 -8.73
N SER A 45 -13.53 -1.19 -8.98
CA SER A 45 -13.44 0.04 -9.75
C SER A 45 -12.57 1.07 -9.02
N GLU A 46 -12.15 2.11 -9.73
CA GLU A 46 -11.40 3.23 -9.16
C GLU A 46 -12.09 3.82 -7.89
N PRO A 47 -13.38 4.19 -7.93
CA PRO A 47 -14.07 4.76 -6.76
C PRO A 47 -14.14 3.78 -5.58
N GLU A 48 -14.34 2.49 -5.84
CA GLU A 48 -14.43 1.47 -4.78
C GLU A 48 -13.10 1.26 -4.07
N LEU A 49 -11.99 1.17 -4.83
CA LEU A 49 -10.66 1.07 -4.24
C LEU A 49 -10.29 2.36 -3.49
N GLY A 50 -10.66 3.52 -4.04
CA GLY A 50 -10.49 4.80 -3.38
C GLY A 50 -11.19 4.82 -2.01
N ALA A 51 -12.47 4.48 -1.98
CA ALA A 51 -13.27 4.43 -0.76
C ALA A 51 -12.77 3.38 0.25
N LEU A 52 -12.18 2.27 -0.21
CA LEU A 52 -11.49 1.31 0.66
C LEU A 52 -10.26 1.95 1.33
N LEU A 53 -9.42 2.62 0.56
CA LEU A 53 -8.20 3.27 1.08
C LEU A 53 -8.54 4.45 2.01
N ASP A 54 -9.60 5.21 1.72
CA ASP A 54 -10.13 6.28 2.58
C ASP A 54 -10.45 5.82 4.01
N ARG A 55 -10.82 4.54 4.21
CA ARG A 55 -11.05 4.00 5.56
C ARG A 55 -9.77 3.84 6.39
N TRP A 56 -8.61 3.82 5.75
CA TRP A 56 -7.32 3.48 6.35
C TRP A 56 -6.30 4.62 6.33
N HIS A 57 -6.70 5.82 5.90
CA HIS A 57 -5.86 7.01 5.96
C HIS A 57 -6.68 8.29 6.19
N LEU A 58 -6.05 9.36 6.70
CA LEU A 58 -6.71 10.63 7.02
C LEU A 58 -6.30 11.81 6.13
N PHE A 59 -5.36 11.61 5.21
CA PHE A 59 -4.85 12.67 4.34
C PHE A 59 -5.58 12.77 2.99
N HIS A 60 -6.65 11.98 2.80
CA HIS A 60 -7.59 12.08 1.67
C HIS A 60 -6.94 12.13 0.28
N ASP A 61 -5.88 11.35 0.06
CA ASP A 61 -5.24 11.19 -1.24
C ASP A 61 -5.14 9.71 -1.64
N PRO A 62 -6.29 9.06 -1.90
CA PRO A 62 -6.32 7.68 -2.34
C PRO A 62 -5.71 7.52 -3.74
N ALA A 63 -5.65 8.58 -4.56
CA ALA A 63 -5.06 8.53 -5.90
C ALA A 63 -3.54 8.29 -5.83
N THR A 64 -2.83 9.01 -4.98
CA THR A 64 -1.40 8.77 -4.71
C THR A 64 -1.17 7.37 -4.17
N LEU A 65 -1.99 6.89 -3.22
CA LEU A 65 -1.85 5.54 -2.69
C LEU A 65 -2.06 4.46 -3.76
N ARG A 66 -3.10 4.57 -4.61
CA ARG A 66 -3.32 3.63 -5.72
C ARG A 66 -2.13 3.60 -6.67
N ARG A 67 -1.60 4.76 -7.04
CA ARG A 67 -0.41 4.87 -7.90
C ARG A 67 0.81 4.22 -7.25
N GLU A 68 1.07 4.46 -5.97
CA GLU A 68 2.23 3.91 -5.28
C GLU A 68 2.11 2.40 -5.06
N LEU A 69 0.92 1.89 -4.70
CA LEU A 69 0.64 0.47 -4.59
C LEU A 69 0.89 -0.25 -5.93
N TYR A 70 0.41 0.33 -7.03
CA TYR A 70 0.63 -0.22 -8.38
C TYR A 70 2.12 -0.17 -8.78
N ASN A 71 2.77 0.99 -8.59
CA ASN A 71 4.20 1.17 -8.90
C ASN A 71 5.09 0.17 -8.17
N HIS A 72 4.72 -0.20 -6.94
CA HIS A 72 5.41 -1.17 -6.12
C HIS A 72 4.87 -2.60 -6.26
N ARG A 73 3.97 -2.87 -7.22
CA ARG A 73 3.45 -4.22 -7.54
C ARG A 73 2.68 -4.88 -6.39
N PHE A 74 2.06 -4.09 -5.52
CA PHE A 74 1.14 -4.60 -4.49
C PHE A 74 -0.28 -4.78 -5.01
N ILE A 75 -0.65 -4.00 -6.01
CA ILE A 75 -1.89 -4.14 -6.75
C ILE A 75 -1.56 -4.16 -8.24
N ASP A 76 -2.47 -4.71 -9.01
CA ASP A 76 -2.47 -4.57 -10.46
C ASP A 76 -3.79 -3.92 -10.93
N ARG A 77 -3.85 -3.51 -12.18
CA ARG A 77 -4.99 -2.80 -12.77
C ARG A 77 -5.16 -3.08 -14.25
N GLU A 78 -6.39 -2.91 -14.74
CA GLU A 78 -6.62 -2.82 -16.18
C GLU A 78 -5.91 -1.58 -16.76
N ARG A 79 -5.48 -1.65 -18.02
CA ARG A 79 -4.69 -0.58 -18.65
C ARG A 79 -5.41 0.78 -18.63
N ASP A 80 -6.71 0.74 -18.85
CA ASP A 80 -7.61 1.89 -18.82
C ASP A 80 -7.95 2.39 -17.40
N GLY A 81 -7.52 1.67 -16.35
CA GLY A 81 -7.82 2.00 -14.96
C GLY A 81 -9.25 1.69 -14.54
N SER A 82 -10.01 0.94 -15.33
CA SER A 82 -11.40 0.58 -15.02
C SER A 82 -11.52 -0.37 -13.84
N ALA A 83 -10.49 -1.20 -13.60
CA ALA A 83 -10.45 -2.11 -12.47
C ALA A 83 -9.05 -2.22 -11.85
N TYR A 84 -9.02 -2.51 -10.55
CA TYR A 84 -7.85 -2.74 -9.71
C TYR A 84 -8.07 -3.99 -8.85
N TRP A 85 -7.00 -4.69 -8.48
CA TRP A 85 -7.07 -5.84 -7.57
C TRP A 85 -5.75 -6.01 -6.81
N LEU A 86 -5.83 -6.67 -5.65
CA LEU A 86 -4.62 -7.10 -4.94
C LEU A 86 -3.81 -8.05 -5.83
N GLU A 87 -2.52 -7.78 -6.01
CA GLU A 87 -1.61 -8.64 -6.75
C GLU A 87 -1.52 -10.02 -6.05
N PRO A 88 -1.88 -11.13 -6.71
CA PRO A 88 -1.80 -12.47 -6.11
C PRO A 88 -0.38 -12.87 -5.68
N GLN A 89 0.63 -12.34 -6.35
CA GLN A 89 2.04 -12.58 -6.06
C GLN A 89 2.77 -11.25 -5.78
N PRO A 90 2.50 -10.62 -4.61
CA PRO A 90 3.13 -9.35 -4.29
C PRO A 90 4.64 -9.56 -4.09
N PRO A 91 5.46 -8.53 -4.32
CA PRO A 91 6.91 -8.63 -4.18
C PRO A 91 7.33 -9.10 -2.79
N THR A 92 8.25 -10.06 -2.78
CA THR A 92 8.91 -10.51 -1.57
C THR A 92 9.85 -9.44 -1.00
N ARG A 93 10.34 -9.62 0.23
CA ARG A 93 11.41 -8.78 0.79
C ARG A 93 12.63 -8.76 -0.14
N GLU A 94 13.02 -9.91 -0.66
CA GLU A 94 14.16 -10.03 -1.58
C GLU A 94 13.94 -9.24 -2.87
N ASP A 95 12.73 -9.28 -3.43
CA ASP A 95 12.39 -8.47 -4.62
C ASP A 95 12.49 -6.97 -4.34
N MET A 96 12.05 -6.54 -3.16
CA MET A 96 12.19 -5.14 -2.74
C MET A 96 13.66 -4.73 -2.58
N GLU A 97 14.49 -5.57 -1.94
CA GLU A 97 15.92 -5.33 -1.78
C GLU A 97 16.64 -5.32 -3.13
N ARG A 98 16.28 -6.22 -4.05
CA ARG A 98 16.82 -6.23 -5.43
C ARG A 98 16.46 -4.95 -6.18
N ARG A 99 15.24 -4.44 -6.01
CA ARG A 99 14.74 -3.23 -6.70
C ARG A 99 15.32 -1.93 -6.13
N TYR A 100 15.47 -1.85 -4.81
CA TYR A 100 15.78 -0.58 -4.14
C TYR A 100 17.15 -0.55 -3.47
N GLY A 101 17.87 -1.67 -3.42
CA GLY A 101 19.14 -1.85 -2.77
C GLY A 101 19.02 -2.67 -1.48
N ALA A 102 20.11 -3.37 -1.14
CA ALA A 102 20.22 -4.15 0.08
C ALA A 102 19.88 -3.29 1.31
N GLY A 103 19.13 -3.89 2.24
CA GLY A 103 18.72 -3.25 3.49
C GLY A 103 17.67 -2.15 3.36
N VAL A 104 16.95 -2.05 2.22
CA VAL A 104 15.82 -1.12 2.11
C VAL A 104 14.72 -1.38 3.16
N LEU A 105 14.65 -2.60 3.68
CA LEU A 105 13.70 -3.02 4.72
C LEU A 105 14.39 -3.38 6.05
N ASP A 106 15.69 -3.14 6.20
CA ASP A 106 16.46 -3.38 7.43
C ASP A 106 16.28 -2.25 8.43
#